data_AF-A0A2V6PDT5-F1
#
_entry.id   AF-A0A2V6PDT5-F1
#
_cell.length_a   1.000
_cell.length_b   1.000
_cell.length_c   1.000
_cell.angle_alpha   90.00
_cell.angle_beta   90.00
_cell.angle_gamma   90.00
#
_symmetry.space_group_name_H-M   'P 1'
#
loop_
_entity.id
_entity.type
_entity.pdbx_description
1 polymer ?
#
loop_
_entity_poly.entity_id
_entity_poly.type
_entity_poly.pdbx_seq_one_letter_code
_entity_poly.pdbx_strand_id
1 'polypeptide(L)'
;MSRHVLNWNAPSMLPSINFKVACNKTVALSGVLLLLGILSWKFFHSSGSKDPKRIFITVNADQEGRVFEGIGAVSAGASSRLLIDYAEPQRSEILDCLFKPNFGAGFQHLKVEIGGDMNSADGCEPSHMHTREQENYTRGYE
;
A
#
# COMPACT_ATOMS: atom_id res chain seq x y z
N MET A 1 -15.16 40.94 -6.75
CA MET A 1 -16.32 41.82 -6.45
C MET A 1 -17.41 41.47 -7.46
N SER A 2 -18.71 41.45 -7.17
CA SER A 2 -19.44 41.74 -5.92
C SER A 2 -20.65 40.78 -5.76
N ARG A 3 -21.15 40.61 -4.54
CA ARG A 3 -22.47 39.99 -4.29
C ARG A 3 -23.55 41.09 -4.33
N HIS A 4 -24.63 40.85 -5.06
CA HIS A 4 -25.96 41.46 -4.82
C HIS A 4 -26.97 40.38 -5.24
N VAL A 5 -27.64 39.63 -4.35
CA VAL A 5 -28.65 40.05 -3.36
C VAL A 5 -29.69 40.97 -3.99
N LEU A 6 -30.89 40.44 -4.23
CA LEU A 6 -32.15 41.05 -3.80
C LEU A 6 -33.20 39.96 -3.54
N ASN A 7 -34.05 40.21 -2.55
CA ASN A 7 -35.14 39.37 -2.06
C ASN A 7 -36.48 39.83 -2.68
N TRP A 8 -37.55 39.02 -2.59
CA TRP A 8 -38.88 39.37 -2.06
C TRP A 8 -40.04 38.49 -2.59
N ASN A 9 -40.96 38.16 -1.67
CA ASN A 9 -42.25 37.46 -1.83
C ASN A 9 -43.19 38.20 -2.83
N ALA A 10 -44.33 37.68 -3.34
CA ALA A 10 -45.22 36.56 -2.97
C ALA A 10 -46.01 36.12 -4.26
N PRO A 11 -47.19 35.42 -4.29
CA PRO A 11 -48.07 34.91 -3.22
C PRO A 11 -48.47 33.42 -3.41
N SER A 12 -49.76 33.08 -3.23
CA SER A 12 -50.34 31.73 -3.08
C SER A 12 -51.34 31.31 -4.17
N MET A 13 -51.35 30.03 -4.56
CA MET A 13 -52.59 29.26 -4.84
C MET A 13 -52.36 27.75 -4.60
N LEU A 14 -53.18 27.13 -3.74
CA LEU A 14 -53.29 25.68 -3.58
C LEU A 14 -54.70 25.22 -3.97
N PRO A 15 -54.88 24.27 -4.89
CA PRO A 15 -56.11 23.51 -5.01
C PRO A 15 -56.03 22.23 -4.15
N SER A 16 -56.93 22.09 -3.18
CA SER A 16 -57.08 20.87 -2.38
C SER A 16 -57.88 19.81 -3.13
N ILE A 17 -57.25 18.69 -3.49
CA ILE A 17 -57.93 17.55 -4.14
C ILE A 17 -58.28 16.50 -3.08
N ASN A 18 -59.58 16.34 -2.81
CA ASN A 18 -60.09 15.32 -1.90
C ASN A 18 -60.33 14.00 -2.63
N PHE A 19 -59.46 13.01 -2.43
CA PHE A 19 -59.71 11.63 -2.86
C PHE A 19 -60.45 10.83 -1.76
N LYS A 20 -61.72 10.49 -2.01
CA LYS A 20 -62.43 9.47 -1.23
C LYS A 20 -62.04 8.07 -1.73
N VAL A 21 -61.28 7.32 -0.92
CA VAL A 21 -61.00 5.90 -1.17
C VAL A 21 -62.11 5.05 -0.56
N ALA A 22 -62.83 4.29 -1.39
CA ALA A 22 -63.79 3.29 -0.93
C ALA A 22 -63.05 2.00 -0.52
N CYS A 23 -63.21 1.58 0.73
CA CYS A 23 -62.56 0.38 1.26
C CYS A 23 -63.35 -0.88 0.87
N ASN A 24 -62.69 -1.83 0.20
CA ASN A 24 -63.29 -3.12 -0.16
C ASN A 24 -62.45 -4.28 0.38
N LYS A 25 -63.12 -5.27 1.00
CA LYS A 25 -62.51 -6.16 2.03
C LYS A 25 -61.39 -7.09 1.53
N THR A 26 -61.29 -7.30 0.22
CA THR A 26 -60.28 -8.17 -0.41
C THR A 26 -58.84 -7.67 -0.27
N VAL A 27 -58.64 -6.35 -0.14
CA VAL A 27 -57.30 -5.74 0.03
C VAL A 27 -56.69 -6.03 1.40
N ALA A 28 -57.51 -6.36 2.40
CA ALA A 28 -57.04 -6.58 3.77
C ALA A 28 -56.19 -7.87 3.92
N LEU A 29 -56.53 -8.96 3.21
CA LEU A 29 -55.79 -10.23 3.37
C LEU A 29 -54.40 -10.21 2.73
N SER A 30 -54.22 -9.57 1.57
CA SER A 30 -52.90 -9.50 0.92
C SER A 30 -51.93 -8.61 1.69
N GLY A 31 -52.41 -7.52 2.29
CA GLY A 31 -51.61 -6.65 3.16
C GLY A 31 -51.08 -7.37 4.41
N VAL A 32 -51.89 -8.23 5.02
CA VAL A 32 -51.49 -8.99 6.23
C VAL A 32 -50.38 -10.01 5.93
N LEU A 33 -50.46 -10.74 4.80
CA LEU A 33 -49.39 -11.67 4.40
C LEU A 33 -48.07 -10.95 4.08
N LEU A 34 -48.13 -9.79 3.40
CA LEU A 34 -46.95 -8.95 3.16
C LEU A 34 -46.31 -8.46 4.47
N LEU A 35 -47.12 -7.99 5.43
CA LEU A 35 -46.65 -7.56 6.74
C LEU A 35 -46.04 -8.71 7.55
N LEU A 36 -46.63 -9.91 7.53
CA LEU A 36 -46.08 -11.10 8.19
C LEU A 36 -44.77 -11.57 7.55
N GLY A 37 -44.64 -11.49 6.22
CA GLY A 37 -43.38 -11.77 5.51
C GLY A 37 -42.28 -10.79 5.90
N ILE A 38 -42.59 -9.49 5.98
CA ILE A 38 -41.65 -8.44 6.39
C ILE A 38 -41.26 -8.58 7.88
N LEU A 39 -42.18 -8.96 8.76
CA LEU A 39 -41.86 -9.31 10.16
C LEU A 39 -40.92 -10.52 10.23
N SER A 40 -41.20 -11.57 9.45
CA SER A 40 -40.40 -12.80 9.42
C SER A 40 -38.99 -12.57 8.89
N TRP A 41 -38.82 -11.70 7.89
CA TRP A 41 -37.50 -11.32 7.36
C TRP A 41 -36.59 -10.73 8.43
N LYS A 42 -37.14 -9.90 9.34
CA LYS A 42 -36.39 -9.30 10.45
C LYS A 42 -35.98 -10.30 11.53
N PHE A 43 -36.70 -11.41 11.68
CA PHE A 43 -36.34 -12.48 12.63
C PHE A 43 -35.35 -13.50 12.04
N PHE A 44 -35.39 -13.77 10.72
CA PHE A 44 -34.52 -14.77 10.11
C PHE A 44 -33.16 -14.23 9.66
N HIS A 45 -32.98 -12.90 9.59
CA HIS A 45 -31.65 -12.30 9.48
C HIS A 45 -30.92 -12.37 10.83
N SER A 46 -30.41 -13.55 11.15
CA SER A 46 -29.37 -13.71 12.15
C SER A 46 -28.15 -12.91 11.70
N SER A 47 -28.05 -11.68 12.20
CA SER A 47 -26.83 -10.87 12.11
C SER A 47 -25.80 -11.51 13.04
N GLY A 48 -25.25 -12.63 12.59
CA GLY A 48 -24.11 -13.27 13.22
C GLY A 48 -22.95 -12.30 13.19
N SER A 49 -22.75 -11.58 14.31
CA SER A 49 -21.62 -10.69 14.50
C SER A 49 -20.35 -11.49 14.29
N LYS A 50 -19.72 -11.32 13.13
CA LYS A 50 -18.36 -11.78 12.87
C LYS A 50 -17.42 -10.84 13.61
N ASP A 51 -17.40 -10.93 14.94
CA ASP A 51 -16.45 -10.19 15.78
C ASP A 51 -15.04 -10.54 15.27
N PRO A 52 -14.27 -9.57 14.73
CA PRO A 52 -12.96 -9.87 14.18
C PRO A 52 -12.09 -10.45 15.27
N LYS A 53 -11.55 -11.65 15.03
CA LYS A 53 -10.71 -12.39 15.98
C LYS A 53 -9.47 -11.57 16.34
N ARG A 54 -9.56 -10.81 17.43
CA ARG A 54 -8.46 -10.01 17.97
C ARG A 54 -7.43 -10.95 18.59
N ILE A 55 -6.18 -10.82 18.14
CA ILE A 55 -5.01 -11.47 18.70
C ILE A 55 -4.22 -10.39 19.42
N PHE A 56 -3.94 -10.60 20.70
CA PHE A 56 -3.05 -9.75 21.48
C PHE A 56 -1.65 -10.35 21.46
N ILE A 57 -0.65 -9.53 21.11
CA ILE A 57 0.77 -9.92 21.13
C ILE A 57 1.41 -9.12 22.25
N THR A 58 1.86 -9.82 23.30
CA THR A 58 2.58 -9.19 24.41
C THR A 58 4.04 -8.99 24.02
N VAL A 59 4.55 -7.76 24.17
CA VAL A 59 5.97 -7.42 24.01
C VAL A 59 6.56 -7.25 25.40
N ASN A 60 7.64 -7.98 25.71
CA ASN A 60 8.34 -7.89 26.99
C ASN A 60 9.68 -7.17 26.79
N ALA A 61 9.84 -6.00 27.42
CA ALA A 61 11.06 -5.20 27.31
C ALA A 61 12.23 -5.75 28.15
N ASP A 62 11.95 -6.57 29.17
CA ASP A 62 12.97 -7.23 30.01
C ASP A 62 13.62 -8.44 29.33
N GLN A 63 13.26 -8.73 28.06
CA GLN A 63 13.78 -9.83 27.26
C GLN A 63 14.42 -9.29 25.97
N GLU A 64 15.72 -8.97 26.05
CA GLU A 64 16.49 -8.31 24.98
C GLU A 64 16.59 -9.13 23.67
N GLY A 65 16.43 -10.45 23.73
CA GLY A 65 16.39 -11.31 22.55
C GLY A 65 17.76 -11.51 21.88
N ARG A 66 17.82 -11.30 20.55
CA ARG A 66 19.08 -11.28 19.79
C ARG A 66 19.40 -9.84 19.40
N VAL A 67 20.69 -9.50 19.40
CA VAL A 67 21.17 -8.22 18.85
C VAL A 67 20.74 -8.10 17.38
N PHE A 68 20.19 -6.93 17.02
CA PHE A 68 19.93 -6.58 15.64
C PHE A 68 21.23 -6.08 14.99
N GLU A 69 21.70 -6.79 13.98
CA GLU A 69 23.00 -6.51 13.34
C GLU A 69 22.90 -5.48 12.19
N GLY A 70 21.70 -5.18 11.70
CA GLY A 70 21.45 -4.25 10.59
C GLY A 70 20.75 -4.89 9.40
N ILE A 71 20.43 -4.07 8.41
CA ILE A 71 19.88 -4.44 7.10
C ILE A 71 20.81 -3.90 6.01
N GLY A 72 20.93 -4.63 4.91
CA GLY A 72 21.82 -4.29 3.81
C GLY A 72 21.31 -4.72 2.44
N ALA A 73 22.11 -4.40 1.43
CA ALA A 73 21.92 -4.77 0.03
C ALA A 73 23.13 -5.54 -0.51
N VAL A 74 22.98 -6.13 -1.69
CA VAL A 74 24.04 -6.84 -2.41
C VAL A 74 24.30 -6.14 -3.75
N SER A 75 25.56 -5.82 -4.04
CA SER A 75 26.05 -5.52 -5.39
C SER A 75 26.77 -6.78 -5.90
N ALA A 76 26.23 -7.41 -6.93
CA ALA A 76 26.71 -8.68 -7.49
C ALA A 76 26.04 -8.96 -8.85
N GLY A 77 26.50 -9.97 -9.59
CA GLY A 77 25.82 -10.42 -10.81
C GLY A 77 25.77 -9.38 -11.93
N ALA A 78 26.65 -8.38 -11.91
CA ALA A 78 26.65 -7.18 -12.74
C ALA A 78 25.45 -6.22 -12.55
N SER A 79 24.68 -6.37 -11.46
CA SER A 79 23.48 -5.55 -11.18
C SER A 79 23.78 -4.05 -11.05
N SER A 80 24.96 -3.66 -10.57
CA SER A 80 25.40 -2.26 -10.47
C SER A 80 26.06 -1.71 -11.74
N ARG A 81 26.24 -2.52 -12.81
CA ARG A 81 27.05 -2.16 -13.99
C ARG A 81 26.73 -0.77 -14.55
N LEU A 82 25.46 -0.39 -14.66
CA LEU A 82 25.04 0.87 -15.29
C LEU A 82 25.06 2.07 -14.33
N LEU A 83 25.28 1.88 -13.02
CA LEU A 83 25.27 2.97 -12.05
C LEU A 83 26.41 3.98 -12.26
N ILE A 84 27.60 3.49 -12.63
CA ILE A 84 28.77 4.34 -12.87
C ILE A 84 28.58 5.32 -14.04
N ASP A 85 27.76 4.94 -15.03
CA ASP A 85 27.51 5.71 -16.25
C ASP A 85 26.47 6.84 -16.06
N TYR A 86 25.83 6.94 -14.88
CA TYR A 86 24.95 8.06 -14.56
C TYR A 86 25.75 9.37 -14.42
N ALA A 87 25.20 10.45 -14.98
CA ALA A 87 25.72 11.79 -14.77
C ALA A 87 25.51 12.27 -13.32
N GLU A 88 26.27 13.28 -12.92
CA GLU A 88 25.98 14.05 -11.70
C GLU A 88 24.94 15.13 -12.00
N PRO A 89 24.00 15.41 -11.07
CA PRO A 89 23.94 14.90 -9.69
C PRO A 89 23.23 13.54 -9.52
N GLN A 90 22.63 12.97 -10.57
CA GLN A 90 21.72 11.83 -10.43
C GLN A 90 22.38 10.60 -9.81
N ARG A 91 23.66 10.34 -10.14
CA ARG A 91 24.43 9.24 -9.53
C ARG A 91 24.59 9.44 -8.02
N SER A 92 25.00 10.64 -7.60
CA SER A 92 25.06 11.00 -6.17
C SER A 92 23.70 10.92 -5.48
N GLU A 93 22.61 11.34 -6.14
CA GLU A 93 21.25 11.25 -5.59
C GLU A 93 20.79 9.80 -5.38
N ILE A 94 21.17 8.87 -6.26
CA ILE A 94 20.92 7.43 -6.08
C ILE A 94 21.72 6.87 -4.90
N LEU A 95 23.01 7.22 -4.79
CA LEU A 95 23.86 6.80 -3.67
C LEU A 95 23.36 7.37 -2.32
N ASP A 96 22.91 8.63 -2.30
CA ASP A 96 22.23 9.23 -1.16
C ASP A 96 20.96 8.43 -0.80
N CYS A 97 20.10 8.09 -1.78
CA CYS A 97 18.92 7.26 -1.54
C CYS A 97 19.24 5.90 -0.92
N LEU A 98 20.39 5.30 -1.24
CA LEU A 98 20.78 3.97 -0.73
C LEU A 98 21.44 4.04 0.65
N PHE A 99 22.37 4.99 0.86
CA PHE A 99 23.31 4.93 1.98
C PHE A 99 23.25 6.12 2.96
N LYS A 100 22.62 7.24 2.60
CA LYS A 100 22.59 8.41 3.48
C LYS A 100 21.69 8.16 4.71
N PRO A 101 22.22 8.29 5.94
CA PRO A 101 21.42 8.10 7.14
C PRO A 101 20.25 9.09 7.20
N ASN A 102 19.08 8.60 7.63
CA ASN A 102 17.85 9.39 7.77
C ASN A 102 17.34 10.05 6.47
N PHE A 103 17.59 9.44 5.31
CA PHE A 103 17.13 9.93 4.01
C PHE A 103 16.28 8.91 3.24
N GLY A 104 16.93 7.90 2.64
CA GLY A 104 16.26 6.83 1.89
C GLY A 104 16.29 5.48 2.62
N ALA A 105 16.80 4.44 1.96
CA ALA A 105 16.96 3.11 2.55
C ALA A 105 17.95 3.11 3.74
N GLY A 106 19.03 3.92 3.65
CA GLY A 106 20.00 4.10 4.72
C GLY A 106 20.69 2.82 5.16
N PHE A 107 21.04 1.93 4.21
CA PHE A 107 21.58 0.60 4.48
C PHE A 107 22.81 0.64 5.39
N GLN A 108 22.87 -0.29 6.35
CA GLN A 108 24.01 -0.42 7.26
C GLN A 108 25.08 -1.37 6.73
N HIS A 109 24.70 -2.30 5.85
CA HIS A 109 25.61 -3.24 5.20
C HIS A 109 25.51 -3.15 3.68
N LEU A 110 26.67 -3.20 3.02
CA LEU A 110 26.80 -3.45 1.59
C LEU A 110 27.65 -4.71 1.43
N LYS A 111 27.08 -5.75 0.81
CA LYS A 111 27.83 -6.94 0.41
C LYS A 111 28.16 -6.83 -1.07
N VAL A 112 29.42 -7.02 -1.43
CA VAL A 112 29.89 -6.98 -2.82
C VAL A 112 30.30 -8.38 -3.29
N GLU A 113 30.18 -8.65 -4.59
CA GLU A 113 30.80 -9.80 -5.24
C GLU A 113 32.32 -9.56 -5.39
N ILE A 114 33.09 -10.65 -5.40
CA ILE A 114 34.48 -10.62 -5.87
C ILE A 114 34.44 -11.32 -7.22
N GLY A 115 34.48 -10.54 -8.29
CA GLY A 115 34.30 -11.01 -9.66
C GLY A 115 35.19 -12.20 -10.01
N GLY A 116 34.65 -13.12 -10.81
CA GLY A 116 35.27 -14.41 -11.13
C GLY A 116 35.34 -14.74 -12.63
N ASP A 117 35.18 -13.73 -13.50
CA ASP A 117 35.14 -13.87 -14.97
C ASP A 117 34.05 -14.82 -15.51
N MET A 118 33.01 -15.07 -14.70
CA MET A 118 31.86 -15.91 -15.02
C MET A 118 30.56 -15.14 -14.80
N ASN A 119 29.50 -15.52 -15.54
CA ASN A 119 28.17 -14.99 -15.29
C ASN A 119 27.63 -15.55 -13.96
N SER A 120 27.31 -14.65 -13.03
CA SER A 120 26.75 -14.95 -11.70
C SER A 120 25.26 -14.61 -11.57
N ALA A 121 24.67 -13.78 -12.46
CA ALA A 121 23.22 -13.62 -12.63
C ALA A 121 22.85 -12.87 -13.94
N ASP A 122 22.85 -11.53 -13.90
CA ASP A 122 22.48 -10.64 -15.01
C ASP A 122 23.67 -10.37 -15.95
N GLY A 123 24.88 -10.69 -15.50
CA GLY A 123 26.12 -10.58 -16.25
C GLY A 123 27.33 -11.15 -15.51
N CYS A 124 28.50 -10.88 -16.07
CA CYS A 124 29.79 -11.31 -15.54
C CYS A 124 30.51 -10.11 -14.91
N GLU A 125 31.07 -10.33 -13.71
CA GLU A 125 31.94 -9.36 -13.04
C GLU A 125 33.41 -9.75 -13.20
N PRO A 126 34.30 -8.78 -13.55
CA PRO A 126 35.68 -9.08 -13.88
C PRO A 126 36.48 -9.46 -12.64
N SER A 127 37.28 -10.52 -12.77
CA SER A 127 38.30 -10.86 -11.78
C SER A 127 39.37 -9.79 -11.68
N HIS A 128 39.88 -9.61 -10.46
CA HIS A 128 41.11 -8.86 -10.22
C HIS A 128 42.35 -9.55 -10.84
N MET A 129 42.24 -10.85 -11.16
CA MET A 129 43.26 -11.67 -11.82
C MET A 129 42.64 -12.62 -12.86
N HIS A 130 42.80 -12.29 -14.16
CA HIS A 130 42.40 -13.17 -15.27
C HIS A 130 43.44 -14.27 -15.55
N THR A 131 44.71 -13.99 -15.26
CA THR A 131 45.83 -14.95 -15.27
C THR A 131 46.61 -14.81 -13.97
N ARG A 132 47.47 -15.78 -13.65
CA ARG A 132 48.23 -15.79 -12.38
C ARG A 132 49.17 -14.58 -12.23
N GLU A 133 49.59 -13.98 -13.33
CA GLU A 133 50.57 -12.90 -13.37
C GLU A 133 49.93 -11.51 -13.64
N GLN A 134 48.61 -11.44 -13.85
CA GLN A 134 47.90 -10.21 -14.25
C GLN A 134 47.00 -9.67 -13.14
N GLU A 135 47.55 -8.84 -12.26
CA GLU A 135 46.80 -8.15 -11.21
C GLU A 135 46.22 -6.81 -11.68
N ASN A 136 44.97 -6.51 -11.33
CA ASN A 136 44.38 -5.18 -11.43
C ASN A 136 43.15 -5.06 -10.49
N TYR A 137 43.22 -4.12 -9.56
CA TYR A 137 42.22 -3.93 -8.51
C TYR A 137 41.22 -2.80 -8.79
N THR A 138 41.05 -2.41 -10.07
CA THR A 138 40.19 -1.29 -10.50
C THR A 138 39.26 -1.67 -11.66
N ARG A 139 38.94 -2.97 -11.83
CA ARG A 139 38.05 -3.46 -12.91
C ARG A 139 36.57 -3.58 -12.50
N GLY A 140 36.28 -3.67 -11.20
CA GLY A 140 34.93 -3.89 -10.65
C GLY A 140 33.97 -2.72 -10.89
N TYR A 141 32.72 -2.86 -10.43
CA TYR A 141 31.69 -1.82 -10.53
C TYR A 141 31.52 -1.02 -9.23
N GLU A 142 32.16 -1.50 -8.16
CA GLU A 142 32.14 -1.04 -6.77
C GLU A 142 33.35 -0.18 -6.36
#